data_AF-D8U149-F1
#
_entry.id   AF-D8U149-F1
#
_cell.length_a   1.000
_cell.length_b   1.000
_cell.length_c   1.000
_cell.angle_alpha   90.00
_cell.angle_beta   90.00
_cell.angle_gamma   90.00
#
_symmetry.space_group_name_H-M   'P 1'
#
loop_
_entity.id
_entity.type
_entity.pdbx_description
1 polymer ?
#
loop_
_entity_poly.entity_id
_entity_poly.type
_entity_poly.pdbx_seq_one_letter_code
_entity_poly.pdbx_strand_id
1 'polypeptide(L)'
;MKGKRKDRRKELDSAVYNGQEYRPGDCVLINPHDDAPAYIGRIRKISQALSDPADVELEVAWFYRPEEAVGGRKIFHGESEVFESSHQDKAPLAAILDRCFVHSMETYESLKDRKETDFFCRLVYKPQTKQFEPDEVPVYCECELPYNPDRPMVMCGTCEEWYHPQCLGLGPEVFQQENFVCPKCSGSGAPAKKQRAVMAGSVDVGGGPASTA
;
A
#
# COMPACT_ATOMS: atom_id res chain seq x y z
N MET A 1 22.34 32.91 -24.83
CA MET A 1 21.12 32.33 -24.24
C MET A 1 20.91 32.95 -22.86
N LYS A 2 19.87 33.77 -22.66
CA LYS A 2 19.58 34.39 -21.36
C LYS A 2 18.95 33.33 -20.45
N GLY A 3 19.62 32.96 -19.35
CA GLY A 3 19.03 32.08 -18.34
C GLY A 3 17.76 32.73 -17.79
N LYS A 4 16.62 32.02 -17.87
CA LYS A 4 15.40 32.45 -17.20
C LYS A 4 15.71 32.58 -15.70
N ARG A 5 15.61 33.78 -15.15
CA ARG A 5 15.65 33.99 -13.69
C ARG A 5 14.55 33.12 -13.08
N LYS A 6 14.90 32.23 -12.15
CA LYS A 6 13.92 31.42 -11.41
C LYS A 6 12.96 32.37 -10.71
N ASP A 7 11.66 32.27 -11.01
CA ASP A 7 10.69 33.16 -10.39
C ASP A 7 10.67 32.92 -8.87
N ARG A 8 10.51 34.01 -8.12
CA ARG A 8 10.38 33.92 -6.66
C ARG A 8 9.01 33.34 -6.35
N ARG A 9 8.95 32.35 -5.48
CA ARG A 9 7.69 31.72 -5.03
C ARG A 9 7.54 31.92 -3.53
N LYS A 10 6.30 32.11 -3.07
CA LYS A 10 5.94 32.06 -1.64
C LYS A 10 5.29 30.72 -1.32
N GLU A 11 5.57 30.20 -0.14
CA GLU A 11 4.93 28.99 0.37
C GLU A 11 3.51 29.31 0.84
N LEU A 12 2.59 28.37 0.66
CA LEU A 12 1.20 28.46 1.08
C LEU A 12 0.88 27.33 2.05
N ASP A 13 0.07 27.62 3.08
CA ASP A 13 -0.46 26.61 4.00
C ASP A 13 -1.57 25.75 3.35
N SER A 14 -2.18 26.26 2.29
CA SER A 14 -3.25 25.59 1.53
C SER A 14 -3.44 26.20 0.14
N ALA A 15 -4.10 25.47 -0.75
CA ALA A 15 -4.59 25.99 -2.02
C ALA A 15 -5.94 25.37 -2.39
N VAL A 16 -6.82 26.15 -3.03
CA VAL A 16 -8.13 25.68 -3.49
C VAL A 16 -8.07 25.37 -4.98
N TYR A 17 -8.52 24.19 -5.37
CA TYR A 17 -8.64 23.76 -6.76
C TYR A 17 -9.90 22.93 -6.94
N ASN A 18 -10.65 23.16 -8.03
CA ASN A 18 -11.94 22.51 -8.32
C ASN A 18 -12.93 22.48 -7.13
N GLY A 19 -12.93 23.55 -6.31
CA GLY A 19 -13.81 23.67 -5.15
C GLY A 19 -13.36 22.90 -3.90
N GLN A 20 -12.21 22.22 -3.94
CA GLN A 20 -11.60 21.53 -2.80
C GLN A 20 -10.34 22.25 -2.32
N GLU A 21 -10.17 22.37 -1.01
CA GLU A 21 -8.96 22.95 -0.39
C GLU A 21 -7.96 21.85 -0.07
N TYR A 22 -6.73 21.95 -0.57
CA TYR A 22 -5.62 21.02 -0.35
C TYR A 22 -4.56 21.62 0.58
N ARG A 23 -3.91 20.77 1.38
CA ARG A 23 -2.86 21.15 2.35
C ARG A 23 -1.65 20.21 2.26
N PRO A 24 -0.45 20.66 2.68
CA PRO A 24 0.65 19.75 2.97
C PRO A 24 0.20 18.62 3.90
N GLY A 25 0.50 17.37 3.53
CA GLY A 25 0.06 16.16 4.23
C GLY A 25 -1.02 15.38 3.49
N ASP A 26 -1.87 16.07 2.70
CA ASP A 26 -2.93 15.43 1.90
C ASP A 26 -2.34 14.48 0.86
N CYS A 27 -3.07 13.39 0.58
CA CYS A 27 -2.79 12.50 -0.55
C CYS A 27 -3.70 12.84 -1.72
N VAL A 28 -3.16 12.80 -2.93
CA VAL A 28 -3.86 13.19 -4.16
C VAL A 28 -3.55 12.21 -5.29
N LEU A 29 -4.52 12.08 -6.18
CA LEU A 29 -4.37 11.41 -7.46
C LEU A 29 -3.92 12.43 -8.49
N ILE A 30 -2.82 12.14 -9.20
CA ILE A 30 -2.26 12.99 -10.24
C ILE A 30 -2.13 12.14 -11.51
N ASN A 31 -2.70 12.61 -12.62
CA ASN A 31 -2.55 11.92 -13.89
C ASN A 31 -1.41 12.51 -14.71
N PRO A 32 -0.37 11.74 -15.08
CA PRO A 32 0.61 12.20 -16.06
C PRO A 32 0.03 12.22 -17.48
N HIS A 33 -0.88 11.28 -17.83
CA HIS A 33 -1.35 11.00 -19.19
C HIS A 33 -2.71 10.25 -19.17
N ASP A 34 -3.62 10.56 -20.09
CA ASP A 34 -5.01 10.03 -20.08
C ASP A 34 -5.14 8.50 -20.04
N ASP A 35 -4.16 7.74 -20.52
CA ASP A 35 -4.21 6.27 -20.61
C ASP A 35 -3.55 5.52 -19.43
N ALA A 36 -2.94 6.23 -18.47
CA ALA A 36 -2.25 5.61 -17.33
C ALA A 36 -3.09 5.66 -16.04
N PRO A 37 -2.96 4.67 -15.14
CA PRO A 37 -3.51 4.80 -13.79
C PRO A 37 -2.95 6.05 -13.12
N ALA A 38 -3.80 6.80 -12.42
CA ALA A 38 -3.37 7.97 -11.67
C ALA A 38 -2.29 7.59 -10.65
N TYR A 39 -1.24 8.41 -10.58
CA TYR A 39 -0.21 8.34 -9.56
C TYR A 39 -0.78 8.82 -8.23
N ILE A 40 -0.33 8.21 -7.14
CA ILE A 40 -0.67 8.63 -5.78
C ILE A 40 0.51 9.43 -5.25
N GLY A 41 0.25 10.65 -4.79
CA GLY A 41 1.27 11.52 -4.23
C GLY A 41 0.83 12.15 -2.91
N ARG A 42 1.76 12.31 -1.97
CA ARG A 42 1.55 13.13 -0.77
C ARG A 42 2.09 14.54 -1.00
N ILE A 43 1.26 15.55 -0.81
CA ILE A 43 1.68 16.94 -0.89
C ILE A 43 2.65 17.21 0.27
N ARG A 44 3.89 17.58 -0.04
CA ARG A 44 4.89 18.00 0.96
C ARG A 44 4.91 19.50 1.13
N LYS A 45 4.71 20.24 0.04
CA LYS A 45 4.72 21.71 0.02
C LYS A 45 3.88 22.26 -1.10
N ILE A 46 3.29 23.44 -0.87
CA ILE A 46 2.55 24.20 -1.88
C ILE A 46 3.24 25.56 -2.04
N SER A 47 3.54 25.97 -3.28
CA SER A 47 4.23 27.23 -3.55
C SER A 47 3.63 27.98 -4.74
N GLN A 48 3.33 29.26 -4.56
CA GLN A 48 2.76 30.14 -5.58
C GLN A 48 3.82 31.11 -6.10
N ALA A 49 3.88 31.28 -7.42
CA ALA A 49 4.70 32.30 -8.07
C ALA A 49 4.29 33.71 -7.63
N LEU A 50 5.28 34.56 -7.33
CA LEU A 50 4.99 35.96 -7.01
C LEU A 50 4.58 36.78 -8.25
N SER A 51 4.95 36.31 -9.44
CA SER A 51 4.60 36.97 -10.70
C SER A 51 3.21 36.60 -11.23
N ASP A 52 2.69 35.42 -10.87
CA ASP A 52 1.40 34.91 -11.30
C ASP A 52 0.72 34.10 -10.18
N PRO A 53 -0.33 34.62 -9.53
CA PRO A 53 -1.07 33.90 -8.51
C PRO A 53 -1.72 32.59 -8.98
N ALA A 54 -1.94 32.40 -10.28
CA ALA A 54 -2.47 31.15 -10.83
C ALA A 54 -1.39 30.05 -10.96
N ASP A 55 -0.11 30.42 -11.02
CA ASP A 55 1.01 29.47 -11.07
C ASP A 55 1.31 28.92 -9.66
N VAL A 56 0.54 27.91 -9.27
CA VAL A 56 0.71 27.15 -8.03
C VAL A 56 1.35 25.79 -8.35
N GLU A 57 2.49 25.54 -7.70
CA GLU A 57 3.29 24.32 -7.83
C GLU A 57 3.28 23.55 -6.51
N LEU A 58 3.20 22.23 -6.61
CA LEU A 58 3.26 21.28 -5.53
C LEU A 58 4.63 20.62 -5.52
N GLU A 59 5.20 20.40 -4.34
CA GLU A 59 6.25 19.40 -4.12
C GLU A 59 5.57 18.14 -3.60
N VAL A 60 5.70 17.04 -4.33
CA VAL A 60 4.93 15.81 -4.12
C VAL A 60 5.90 14.67 -3.84
N ALA A 61 5.66 13.92 -2.77
CA ALA A 61 6.32 12.64 -2.52
C ALA A 61 5.46 11.50 -3.07
N TRP A 62 6.00 10.71 -3.99
CA TRP A 62 5.25 9.68 -4.71
C TRP A 62 5.13 8.40 -3.90
N PHE A 63 3.97 7.76 -4.01
CA PHE A 63 3.82 6.36 -3.66
C PHE A 63 4.01 5.50 -4.92
N TYR A 64 4.61 4.33 -4.75
CA TYR A 64 4.76 3.34 -5.80
C TYR A 64 3.70 2.26 -5.64
N ARG A 65 3.05 1.89 -6.72
CA ARG A 65 2.23 0.67 -6.75
C ARG A 65 3.15 -0.56 -6.81
N PRO A 66 2.69 -1.73 -6.33
CA PRO A 66 3.43 -2.98 -6.43
C PRO A 66 3.97 -3.31 -7.84
N GLU A 67 3.23 -2.95 -8.88
CA GLU A 67 3.59 -3.15 -10.29
C GLU A 67 4.83 -2.33 -10.71
N GLU A 68 5.09 -1.22 -10.03
CA GLU A 68 6.16 -0.27 -10.34
C GLU A 68 7.45 -0.59 -9.57
N ALA A 69 7.36 -1.43 -8.54
CA ALA A 69 8.50 -1.84 -7.72
C ALA A 69 9.27 -3.02 -8.33
N VAL A 70 10.49 -3.23 -7.85
CA VAL A 70 11.28 -4.41 -8.24
C VAL A 70 10.54 -5.70 -7.89
N GLY A 71 10.50 -6.66 -8.82
CA GLY A 71 9.80 -7.93 -8.62
C GLY A 71 8.29 -7.90 -8.88
N GLY A 72 7.72 -6.70 -9.09
CA GLY A 72 6.32 -6.49 -9.46
C GLY A 72 5.31 -6.90 -8.38
N ARG A 73 4.02 -6.86 -8.75
CA ARG A 73 2.94 -7.30 -7.86
C ARG A 73 3.10 -8.80 -7.51
N LYS A 74 2.88 -9.12 -6.24
CA LYS A 74 2.88 -10.46 -5.67
C LYS A 74 1.51 -10.77 -5.07
N ILE A 75 1.23 -12.05 -4.80
CA ILE A 75 -0.08 -12.52 -4.33
C ILE A 75 -0.46 -12.02 -2.92
N PHE A 76 0.53 -11.62 -2.10
CA PHE A 76 0.27 -11.05 -0.77
C PHE A 76 0.09 -9.53 -0.80
N HIS A 77 0.30 -8.87 -1.95
CA HIS A 77 0.01 -7.45 -2.08
C HIS A 77 -1.49 -7.24 -2.24
N GLY A 78 -2.06 -6.38 -1.41
CA GLY A 78 -3.48 -6.01 -1.51
C GLY A 78 -3.75 -5.16 -2.75
N GLU A 79 -4.99 -5.17 -3.25
CA GLU A 79 -5.41 -4.45 -4.46
C GLU A 79 -5.15 -2.94 -4.34
N SER A 80 -5.50 -2.36 -3.18
CA SER A 80 -5.26 -0.94 -2.85
C SER A 80 -3.93 -0.68 -2.14
N GLU A 81 -2.96 -1.61 -2.19
CA GLU A 81 -1.65 -1.43 -1.57
C GLU A 81 -0.77 -0.49 -2.39
N VAL A 82 -0.10 0.43 -1.69
CA VAL A 82 0.93 1.31 -2.24
C VAL A 82 2.12 1.40 -1.28
N PHE A 83 3.29 1.77 -1.79
CA PHE A 83 4.53 1.91 -1.02
C PHE A 83 4.94 3.37 -0.93
N GLU A 84 5.17 3.88 0.28
CA GLU A 84 5.74 5.22 0.45
C GLU A 84 7.16 5.24 -0.14
N SER A 85 7.58 6.35 -0.76
CA SER A 85 8.93 6.46 -1.29
C SER A 85 9.58 7.80 -0.95
N SER A 86 10.90 7.87 -1.09
CA SER A 86 11.67 9.11 -1.02
C SER A 86 11.66 9.89 -2.34
N HIS A 87 11.04 9.35 -3.40
CA HIS A 87 10.98 10.02 -4.69
C HIS A 87 10.07 11.25 -4.59
N GLN A 88 10.66 12.42 -4.81
CA GLN A 88 9.93 13.67 -4.85
C GLN A 88 10.10 14.34 -6.20
N ASP A 89 9.00 14.89 -6.71
CA ASP A 89 9.01 15.73 -7.90
C ASP A 89 7.99 16.87 -7.75
N LYS A 90 7.95 17.76 -8.74
CA LYS A 90 7.04 18.89 -8.80
C LYS A 90 5.90 18.63 -9.77
N ALA A 91 4.71 19.03 -9.37
CA ALA A 91 3.52 18.99 -10.22
C ALA A 91 2.75 20.32 -10.09
N PRO A 92 2.11 20.82 -11.16
CA PRO A 92 1.21 21.95 -11.03
C PRO A 92 -0.03 21.54 -10.21
N LEU A 93 -0.62 22.48 -9.46
CA LEU A 93 -1.86 22.25 -8.71
C LEU A 93 -2.99 21.72 -9.63
N ALA A 94 -3.02 22.20 -10.87
CA ALA A 94 -3.99 21.80 -11.88
C ALA A 94 -3.85 20.35 -12.38
N ALA A 95 -2.79 19.62 -11.99
CA ALA A 95 -2.65 18.19 -12.31
C ALA A 95 -3.36 17.27 -11.30
N ILE A 96 -3.88 17.81 -10.18
CA ILE A 96 -4.68 17.02 -9.25
C ILE A 96 -5.99 16.62 -9.92
N LEU A 97 -6.26 15.31 -9.95
CA LEU A 97 -7.55 14.77 -10.35
C LEU A 97 -8.54 14.80 -9.18
N ASP A 98 -8.14 14.24 -8.04
CA ASP A 98 -8.97 14.13 -6.85
C ASP A 98 -8.09 13.92 -5.60
N ARG A 99 -8.70 14.08 -4.43
CA ARG A 99 -8.13 13.66 -3.14
C ARG A 99 -8.24 12.14 -2.98
N CYS A 100 -7.21 11.54 -2.39
CA CYS A 100 -7.25 10.16 -1.93
C CYS A 100 -6.70 10.04 -0.51
N PHE A 101 -6.73 8.83 0.04
CA PHE A 101 -6.28 8.55 1.40
C PHE A 101 -5.33 7.35 1.37
N VAL A 102 -4.18 7.49 2.03
CA VAL A 102 -3.23 6.39 2.23
C VAL A 102 -3.15 6.13 3.74
N HIS A 103 -3.74 5.00 4.14
CA HIS A 103 -3.91 4.59 5.54
C HIS A 103 -2.78 3.68 6.00
N SER A 104 -2.62 3.53 7.33
CA SER A 104 -1.94 2.35 7.87
C SER A 104 -2.77 1.10 7.61
N MET A 105 -2.13 -0.08 7.61
CA MET A 105 -2.84 -1.36 7.44
C MET A 105 -3.99 -1.51 8.45
N GLU A 106 -3.73 -1.27 9.74
CA GLU A 106 -4.73 -1.34 10.80
C GLU A 106 -5.93 -0.39 10.55
N THR A 107 -5.65 0.86 10.15
CA THR A 107 -6.72 1.82 9.85
C THR A 107 -7.55 1.37 8.66
N TYR A 108 -6.89 0.92 7.58
CA TYR A 108 -7.54 0.45 6.36
C TYR A 108 -8.49 -0.72 6.62
N GLU A 109 -8.06 -1.67 7.45
CA GLU A 109 -8.87 -2.82 7.81
C GLU A 109 -10.12 -2.46 8.61
N SER A 110 -10.01 -1.42 9.45
CA SER A 110 -11.11 -0.93 10.28
C SER A 110 -12.17 -0.10 9.53
N LEU A 111 -11.92 0.26 8.27
CA LEU A 111 -12.85 1.04 7.45
C LEU A 111 -14.13 0.23 7.18
N LYS A 112 -15.28 0.81 7.54
CA LYS A 112 -16.61 0.20 7.31
C LYS A 112 -17.02 0.20 5.85
N ASP A 113 -16.60 1.23 5.10
CA ASP A 113 -16.97 1.45 3.70
C ASP A 113 -15.71 1.93 2.97
N ARG A 114 -14.98 0.97 2.37
CA ARG A 114 -13.74 1.22 1.63
C ARG A 114 -14.09 1.75 0.24
N LYS A 115 -13.52 2.89 -0.13
CA LYS A 115 -13.69 3.49 -1.46
C LYS A 115 -12.49 3.20 -2.34
N GLU A 116 -12.64 3.39 -3.65
CA GLU A 116 -11.54 3.28 -4.62
C GLU A 116 -10.41 4.30 -4.38
N THR A 117 -10.71 5.37 -3.64
CA THR A 117 -9.75 6.39 -3.20
C THR A 117 -9.05 6.06 -1.87
N ASP A 118 -9.40 4.94 -1.23
CA ASP A 118 -8.75 4.46 -0.01
C ASP A 118 -7.67 3.43 -0.36
N PHE A 119 -6.43 3.81 -0.10
CA PHE A 119 -5.24 2.99 -0.22
C PHE A 119 -4.66 2.67 1.15
N PHE A 120 -3.78 1.70 1.22
CA PHE A 120 -2.99 1.44 2.42
C PHE A 120 -1.53 1.26 2.10
N CYS A 121 -0.70 1.60 3.08
CA CYS A 121 0.75 1.49 3.01
C CYS A 121 1.26 0.84 4.29
N ARG A 122 2.15 -0.13 4.12
CA ARG A 122 2.87 -0.80 5.22
C ARG A 122 4.37 -0.93 4.97
N LEU A 123 4.82 -0.58 3.76
CA LEU A 123 6.23 -0.62 3.35
C LEU A 123 6.65 0.71 2.74
N VAL A 124 7.90 1.08 2.97
CA VAL A 124 8.60 2.13 2.23
C VAL A 124 9.43 1.47 1.13
N TYR A 125 9.28 1.91 -0.11
CA TYR A 125 10.11 1.50 -1.24
C TYR A 125 11.18 2.54 -1.56
N LYS A 126 12.43 2.11 -1.66
CA LYS A 126 13.58 2.95 -2.05
C LYS A 126 13.96 2.67 -3.50
N PRO A 127 13.46 3.43 -4.49
CA PRO A 127 13.66 3.11 -5.90
C PRO A 127 15.12 3.13 -6.34
N GLN A 128 15.98 3.92 -5.68
CA GLN A 128 17.41 3.99 -6.02
C GLN A 128 18.17 2.72 -5.62
N THR A 129 17.85 2.13 -4.46
CA THR A 129 18.51 0.91 -3.95
C THR A 129 17.70 -0.36 -4.20
N LYS A 130 16.45 -0.22 -4.67
CA LYS A 130 15.48 -1.30 -4.87
C LYS A 130 15.23 -2.11 -3.60
N GLN A 131 15.19 -1.43 -2.45
CA GLN A 131 14.97 -2.03 -1.14
C GLN A 131 13.64 -1.59 -0.54
N PHE A 132 13.15 -2.39 0.42
CA PHE A 132 11.96 -2.11 1.20
C PHE A 132 12.32 -1.86 2.66
N GLU A 133 11.52 -1.03 3.35
CA GLU A 133 11.58 -0.86 4.80
C GLU A 133 10.19 -1.04 5.43
N PRO A 134 10.05 -1.89 6.46
CA PRO A 134 11.06 -2.84 6.95
C PRO A 134 11.49 -3.84 5.86
N ASP A 135 12.72 -4.35 5.99
CA ASP A 135 13.30 -5.33 5.07
C ASP A 135 12.73 -6.74 5.29
N GLU A 136 12.30 -7.04 6.52
CA GLU A 136 11.55 -8.24 6.89
C GLU A 136 10.10 -7.93 7.25
N VAL A 137 9.18 -8.81 6.80
CA VAL A 137 7.75 -8.74 7.11
C VAL A 137 7.26 -10.06 7.72
N PRO A 138 6.38 -10.01 8.73
CA PRO A 138 5.78 -11.21 9.30
C PRO A 138 5.03 -12.04 8.27
N VAL A 139 5.10 -13.36 8.41
CA VAL A 139 4.37 -14.30 7.57
C VAL A 139 3.45 -15.20 8.38
N TYR A 140 2.42 -15.68 7.70
CA TYR A 140 1.35 -16.46 8.31
C TYR A 140 1.04 -17.67 7.45
N CYS A 141 0.21 -18.55 8.00
CA CYS A 141 -0.21 -19.80 7.38
C CYS A 141 0.99 -20.72 7.07
N GLU A 142 0.70 -21.86 6.44
CA GLU A 142 1.73 -22.78 5.96
C GLU A 142 2.30 -22.39 4.59
N CYS A 143 1.68 -21.42 3.92
CA CYS A 143 2.26 -20.83 2.71
C CYS A 143 3.37 -19.82 3.02
N GLU A 144 3.55 -19.44 4.28
CA GLU A 144 4.62 -18.52 4.72
C GLU A 144 4.65 -17.21 3.93
N LEU A 145 3.45 -16.64 3.73
CA LEU A 145 3.30 -15.36 3.03
C LEU A 145 2.89 -14.25 4.00
N PRO A 146 3.28 -13.00 3.72
CA PRO A 146 2.72 -11.85 4.42
C PRO A 146 1.20 -11.80 4.28
N TYR A 147 0.55 -11.22 5.27
CA TYR A 147 -0.90 -11.09 5.28
C TYR A 147 -1.38 -10.20 4.13
N ASN A 148 -2.51 -10.53 3.51
CA ASN A 148 -3.16 -9.72 2.49
C ASN A 148 -4.59 -9.40 2.97
N PRO A 149 -4.98 -8.13 3.13
CA PRO A 149 -6.30 -7.75 3.65
C PRO A 149 -7.47 -8.16 2.73
N ASP A 150 -7.17 -8.54 1.49
CA ASP A 150 -8.16 -9.03 0.51
C ASP A 150 -8.27 -10.57 0.53
N ARG A 151 -7.42 -11.25 1.32
CA ARG A 151 -7.41 -12.72 1.48
C ARG A 151 -7.68 -13.08 2.94
N PRO A 152 -8.95 -13.33 3.31
CA PRO A 152 -9.32 -13.55 4.70
C PRO A 152 -8.67 -14.81 5.27
N MET A 153 -8.31 -14.74 6.55
CA MET A 153 -7.68 -15.81 7.32
C MET A 153 -8.52 -16.16 8.55
N VAL A 154 -8.40 -17.39 9.01
CA VAL A 154 -9.05 -17.87 10.25
C VAL A 154 -7.97 -18.22 11.28
N MET A 155 -8.18 -17.81 12.53
CA MET A 155 -7.28 -18.10 13.64
C MET A 155 -7.67 -19.42 14.31
N CYS A 156 -6.69 -20.31 14.52
CA CYS A 156 -6.90 -21.53 15.30
C CYS A 156 -6.96 -21.22 16.80
N GLY A 157 -8.02 -21.65 17.49
CA GLY A 157 -8.18 -21.45 18.93
C GLY A 157 -7.19 -22.23 19.81
N THR A 158 -6.41 -23.16 19.24
CA THR A 158 -5.42 -23.97 19.98
C THR A 158 -4.00 -23.45 19.83
N CYS A 159 -3.54 -23.21 18.60
CA CYS A 159 -2.18 -22.71 18.35
C CYS A 159 -2.10 -21.19 18.16
N GLU A 160 -3.23 -20.48 18.03
CA GLU A 160 -3.33 -19.03 17.75
C GLU A 160 -2.63 -18.60 16.44
N GLU A 161 -2.36 -19.55 15.54
CA GLU A 161 -1.83 -19.27 14.21
C GLU A 161 -2.98 -18.98 13.22
N TRP A 162 -2.69 -18.15 12.22
CA TRP A 162 -3.63 -17.74 11.18
C TRP A 162 -3.44 -18.56 9.90
N TYR A 163 -4.56 -18.99 9.30
CA TYR A 163 -4.53 -19.80 8.09
C TYR A 163 -5.50 -19.30 7.03
N HIS A 164 -5.11 -19.35 5.76
CA HIS A 164 -6.06 -19.29 4.67
C HIS A 164 -6.84 -20.62 4.63
N PRO A 165 -8.19 -20.61 4.57
CA PRO A 165 -8.97 -21.84 4.48
C PRO A 165 -8.53 -22.75 3.33
N GLN A 166 -8.26 -22.16 2.16
CA GLN A 166 -7.87 -22.89 0.96
C GLN A 166 -6.53 -23.61 1.11
N CYS A 167 -5.57 -23.06 1.87
CA CYS A 167 -4.30 -23.75 2.15
C CYS A 167 -4.54 -25.04 2.93
N LEU A 168 -5.53 -25.06 3.81
CA LEU A 168 -5.92 -26.24 4.59
C LEU A 168 -6.91 -27.17 3.87
N GLY A 169 -7.26 -26.89 2.61
CA GLY A 169 -8.31 -27.63 1.89
C GLY A 169 -9.72 -27.41 2.44
N LEU A 170 -9.95 -26.28 3.12
CA LEU A 170 -11.24 -25.90 3.70
C LEU A 170 -11.97 -24.89 2.81
N GLY A 171 -13.29 -24.91 2.85
CA GLY A 171 -14.14 -23.89 2.23
C GLY A 171 -14.37 -22.67 3.13
N PRO A 172 -15.07 -21.64 2.63
CA PRO A 172 -15.34 -20.39 3.35
C PRO A 172 -16.27 -20.57 4.56
N GLU A 173 -16.98 -21.70 4.68
CA GLU A 173 -17.82 -22.03 5.82
C GLU A 173 -17.08 -22.00 7.16
N VAL A 174 -15.74 -22.19 7.16
CA VAL A 174 -14.92 -22.11 8.36
C VAL A 174 -14.99 -20.76 9.05
N PHE A 175 -15.25 -19.67 8.32
CA PHE A 175 -15.38 -18.33 8.90
C PHE A 175 -16.62 -18.16 9.79
N GLN A 176 -17.57 -19.09 9.73
CA GLN A 176 -18.76 -19.09 10.59
C GLN A 176 -18.53 -19.85 11.90
N GLN A 177 -17.38 -20.50 12.06
CA GLN A 177 -17.06 -21.28 13.26
C GLN A 177 -16.49 -20.36 14.35
N GLU A 178 -17.10 -20.37 15.53
CA GLU A 178 -16.60 -19.59 16.68
C GLU A 178 -15.27 -20.12 17.23
N ASN A 179 -15.05 -21.43 17.15
CA ASN A 179 -13.88 -22.11 17.72
C ASN A 179 -13.21 -23.01 16.69
N PHE A 180 -12.66 -22.42 15.64
CA PHE A 180 -11.89 -23.17 14.64
C PHE A 180 -10.64 -23.81 15.27
N VAL A 181 -10.43 -25.09 15.02
CA VAL A 181 -9.21 -25.83 15.37
C VAL A 181 -8.58 -26.36 14.09
N CYS A 182 -7.31 -26.01 13.84
CA CYS A 182 -6.64 -26.41 12.61
C CYS A 182 -6.39 -27.94 12.57
N PRO A 183 -6.21 -28.53 11.37
CA PRO A 183 -5.94 -29.95 11.22
C PRO A 183 -4.71 -30.43 12.01
N LYS A 184 -3.70 -29.56 12.16
CA LYS A 184 -2.48 -29.85 12.92
C LYS A 184 -2.74 -30.01 14.42
N CYS A 185 -3.68 -29.24 14.98
CA CYS A 185 -4.05 -29.31 16.40
C CYS A 185 -5.15 -30.34 16.69
N SER A 186 -5.88 -30.78 15.67
CA SER A 186 -6.93 -31.80 15.83
C SER A 186 -6.36 -33.20 16.15
N GLY A 187 -5.09 -33.47 15.81
CA GLY A 187 -4.43 -34.77 15.98
C GLY A 187 -3.23 -34.80 16.96
N SER A 188 -2.75 -33.65 17.44
CA SER A 188 -1.65 -33.55 18.40
C SER A 188 -1.69 -32.22 19.15
N GLY A 189 -1.02 -32.15 20.30
CA GLY A 189 -0.92 -30.91 21.10
C GLY A 189 -0.22 -29.77 20.35
N ALA A 190 -0.50 -28.53 20.74
CA ALA A 190 -0.02 -27.33 20.06
C ALA A 190 1.52 -27.29 19.93
N PRO A 191 2.08 -27.13 18.72
CA PRO A 191 3.51 -26.85 18.56
C PRO A 191 3.86 -25.44 19.09
N ALA A 192 5.14 -25.23 19.41
CA ALA A 192 5.62 -23.94 19.90
C ALA A 192 5.46 -22.82 18.85
N LYS A 193 4.91 -21.68 19.28
CA LYS A 193 4.74 -20.47 18.48
C LYS A 193 6.10 -19.86 18.15
N LYS A 194 6.38 -19.61 16.87
CA LYS A 194 7.46 -18.72 16.43
C LYS A 194 6.92 -17.87 15.31
N GLN A 195 6.84 -16.57 15.54
CA GLN A 195 6.53 -15.61 14.48
C GLN A 195 7.65 -15.67 13.45
N ARG A 196 7.27 -15.99 12.22
CA ARG A 196 8.21 -16.11 11.10
C ARG A 196 8.15 -14.81 10.30
N ALA A 197 9.25 -14.50 9.64
CA ALA A 197 9.35 -13.35 8.75
C ALA A 197 10.11 -13.72 7.48
N VAL A 198 9.88 -12.96 6.42
CA VAL A 198 10.54 -13.11 5.12
C VAL A 198 11.00 -11.74 4.63
N MET A 199 11.99 -11.73 3.75
CA MET A 199 12.44 -10.49 3.12
C MET A 199 11.34 -9.93 2.21
N ALA A 200 10.93 -8.68 2.42
CA ALA A 200 9.84 -8.03 1.71
C ALA A 200 10.05 -8.00 0.17
N GLY A 201 11.30 -7.98 -0.29
CA GLY A 201 11.65 -7.98 -1.72
C GLY A 201 11.88 -9.36 -2.37
N SER A 202 11.97 -10.45 -1.60
CA SER A 202 12.45 -11.77 -2.08
C SER A 202 11.42 -12.89 -1.95
N VAL A 203 10.17 -12.52 -1.70
CA VAL A 203 9.02 -13.41 -1.64
C VAL A 203 8.68 -13.93 -3.02
N ASP A 204 9.45 -14.92 -3.46
CA ASP A 204 9.15 -15.75 -4.61
C ASP A 204 8.03 -16.72 -4.22
N VAL A 205 6.97 -16.76 -5.04
CA VAL A 205 5.84 -17.66 -4.84
C VAL A 205 6.27 -19.08 -5.22
N GLY A 206 6.97 -19.75 -4.31
CA GLY A 206 7.34 -21.15 -4.44
C GLY A 206 6.19 -22.06 -4.02
N GLY A 207 5.45 -22.59 -5.01
CA GLY A 207 4.76 -23.88 -4.93
C GLY A 207 3.52 -23.98 -4.02
N GLY A 208 2.36 -23.56 -4.53
CA GLY A 208 1.11 -24.21 -4.13
C GLY A 208 1.11 -25.67 -4.62
N PRO A 209 0.41 -26.60 -3.95
CA PRO A 209 0.33 -27.98 -4.42
C PRO A 209 -0.21 -28.00 -5.84
N ALA A 210 0.50 -28.71 -6.73
CA ALA A 210 0.07 -28.91 -8.10
C ALA A 210 -1.38 -29.41 -8.10
N SER A 211 -2.28 -28.63 -8.72
CA SER A 211 -3.57 -29.16 -9.14
C SER A 211 -3.29 -30.23 -10.19
N THR A 212 -3.36 -31.49 -9.78
CA THR A 212 -3.47 -32.60 -10.71
C THR A 212 -4.82 -32.52 -11.38
N ALA A 213 -4.78 -32.42 -12.72
CA ALA A 213 -5.90 -32.62 -13.63
C ALA A 213 -6.51 -34.03 -13.50
#